data_AF-A0A2G3PQR4-F1
#
_entry.id   AF-A0A2G3PQR4-F1
#
_cell.length_a   1.000
_cell.length_b   1.000
_cell.length_c   1.000
_cell.angle_alpha   90.00
_cell.angle_beta   90.00
_cell.angle_gamma   90.00
#
_symmetry.space_group_name_H-M   'P 1'
#
loop_
_entity.id
_entity.type
_entity.pdbx_description
1 polymer ?
#
loop_
_entity_poly.entity_id
_entity_poly.type
_entity_poly.pdbx_seq_one_letter_code
_entity_poly.pdbx_strand_id
1 'polypeptide(L)'
;MWSSLPLSARVSADCEDCHNESVSTSAASVTITYCTQCNWVLRASWMATELLNTFGTELGSVTLVPGTGGVFTIEVDGQLIWERKRDNGFPDVVTLKKLVRDIAVPDWNLGHADTAAE
;
A
#
# COMPACT_ATOMS: atom_id res chain seq x y z
N MET A 1 -2.73 -14.90 54.47
CA MET A 1 -1.54 -15.76 54.61
C MET A 1 -1.31 -16.44 53.27
N TRP A 2 -0.16 -16.15 52.66
CA TRP A 2 0.67 -16.96 51.74
C TRP A 2 -0.08 -17.92 50.78
N SER A 3 0.17 -17.97 49.48
CA SER A 3 1.44 -17.82 48.79
C SER A 3 1.21 -17.95 47.28
N SER A 4 1.86 -17.07 46.51
CA SER A 4 2.74 -17.41 45.39
C SER A 4 2.32 -18.52 44.41
N LEU A 5 1.68 -18.10 43.30
CA LEU A 5 1.85 -18.76 42.00
C LEU A 5 2.52 -17.76 41.04
N PRO A 6 3.53 -18.18 40.26
CA PRO A 6 4.27 -17.28 39.38
C PRO A 6 3.38 -16.77 38.23
N LEU A 7 3.54 -15.49 37.90
CA LEU A 7 2.84 -14.76 36.82
C LEU A 7 3.26 -15.19 35.40
N SER A 8 3.71 -16.44 35.20
CA SER A 8 4.38 -16.86 33.96
C SER A 8 3.65 -17.94 33.16
N ALA A 9 2.43 -18.36 33.53
CA ALA A 9 1.80 -19.47 32.81
C ALA A 9 0.28 -19.31 32.72
N ARG A 10 -0.17 -18.79 31.56
CA ARG A 10 -1.30 -19.30 30.76
C ARG A 10 -1.61 -18.32 29.62
N VAL A 11 -0.71 -18.23 28.64
CA VAL A 11 -1.17 -18.10 27.24
C VAL A 11 -1.23 -19.54 26.74
N SER A 12 -2.42 -20.02 26.38
CA SER A 12 -2.56 -21.34 25.77
C SER A 12 -2.00 -21.26 24.36
N ALA A 13 -0.91 -21.97 24.14
CA ALA A 13 -0.38 -22.28 22.82
C ALA A 13 -1.27 -23.33 22.17
N ASP A 14 -2.13 -22.88 21.26
CA ASP A 14 -2.65 -23.67 20.15
C ASP A 14 -2.58 -22.74 18.92
N CYS A 15 -1.37 -22.56 18.41
CA CYS A 15 -1.09 -21.99 17.09
C CYS A 15 0.14 -22.71 16.53
N GLU A 16 0.10 -24.03 16.52
CA GLU A 16 1.03 -24.83 15.73
C GLU A 16 0.50 -24.86 14.29
N ASP A 17 0.75 -23.75 13.58
CA ASP A 17 1.39 -23.76 12.24
C ASP A 17 1.58 -22.30 11.75
N CYS A 18 2.49 -21.55 12.36
CA CYS A 18 2.95 -20.26 11.81
C CYS A 18 4.16 -20.53 10.90
N HIS A 19 3.96 -21.16 9.75
CA HIS A 19 4.99 -21.19 8.72
C HIS A 19 5.25 -19.74 8.25
N ASN A 20 6.27 -19.13 8.84
CA ASN A 20 6.89 -17.91 8.35
C ASN A 20 7.77 -18.28 7.16
N GLU A 21 7.15 -18.47 6.00
CA GLU A 21 7.89 -18.53 4.74
C GLU A 21 8.39 -17.12 4.42
N SER A 22 9.71 -16.98 4.44
CA SER A 22 10.43 -15.77 4.09
C SER A 22 10.29 -15.47 2.59
N VAL A 23 9.32 -14.65 2.21
CA VAL A 23 9.23 -14.15 0.83
C VAL A 23 10.35 -13.13 0.61
N SER A 24 11.43 -13.59 -0.02
CA SER A 24 12.64 -12.82 -0.31
C SER A 24 12.78 -12.58 -1.82
N THR A 25 11.81 -11.85 -2.36
CA THR A 25 12.00 -10.90 -3.47
C THR A 25 11.41 -9.61 -2.93
N SER A 26 12.18 -8.52 -2.84
CA SER A 26 11.70 -7.30 -2.18
C SER A 26 10.48 -6.77 -2.95
N ALA A 27 9.29 -7.10 -2.47
CA ALA A 27 8.05 -6.72 -3.10
C ALA A 27 7.96 -5.19 -3.11
N ALA A 28 7.54 -4.63 -4.24
CA ALA A 28 7.60 -3.19 -4.49
C ALA A 28 6.80 -2.41 -3.44
N SER A 29 7.31 -1.25 -3.06
CA SER A 29 6.72 -0.38 -2.06
C SER A 29 6.12 0.86 -2.70
N VAL A 30 4.87 1.18 -2.37
CA VAL A 30 4.20 2.39 -2.84
C VAL A 30 4.14 3.42 -1.72
N THR A 31 4.51 4.66 -1.99
CA THR A 31 4.39 5.77 -1.04
C THR A 31 3.45 6.83 -1.58
N ILE A 32 2.40 7.16 -0.82
CA ILE A 32 1.46 8.23 -1.13
C ILE A 32 1.66 9.35 -0.12
N THR A 33 2.26 10.46 -0.54
CA THR A 33 2.38 11.67 0.29
C THR A 33 1.19 12.56 0.05
N TYR A 34 0.48 12.99 1.11
CA TYR A 34 -0.76 13.76 0.97
C TYR A 34 -0.81 14.98 1.90
N CYS A 35 -1.43 16.06 1.42
CA CYS A 35 -1.69 17.25 2.22
C CYS A 35 -2.75 16.99 3.30
N THR A 36 -2.36 17.08 4.57
CA THR A 36 -3.27 16.94 5.72
C THR A 36 -4.26 18.09 5.84
N GLN A 37 -3.84 19.32 5.50
CA GLN A 37 -4.67 20.53 5.55
C GLN A 37 -5.73 20.60 4.44
N CYS A 38 -5.59 19.77 3.41
CA CYS A 38 -6.42 19.78 2.22
C CYS A 38 -7.56 18.75 2.26
N ASN A 39 -7.69 18.02 3.38
CA ASN A 39 -8.64 16.92 3.55
C ASN A 39 -8.50 15.80 2.51
N TRP A 40 -7.26 15.46 2.12
CA TRP A 40 -6.98 14.44 1.10
C TRP A 40 -6.66 13.05 1.66
N VAL A 41 -6.70 12.86 2.98
CA VAL A 41 -6.46 11.55 3.60
C VAL A 41 -7.40 10.48 3.05
N LEU A 42 -8.70 10.78 2.91
CA LEU A 42 -9.69 9.81 2.42
C LEU A 42 -9.38 9.34 1.00
N ARG A 43 -8.92 10.26 0.12
CA ARG A 43 -8.53 9.92 -1.24
C ARG A 43 -7.25 9.07 -1.25
N ALA A 44 -6.25 9.44 -0.47
CA ALA A 44 -5.01 8.69 -0.35
C ALA A 44 -5.26 7.27 0.19
N SER A 45 -6.07 7.14 1.24
CA SER A 45 -6.48 5.87 1.83
C SER A 45 -7.26 5.00 0.86
N TRP A 46 -8.23 5.57 0.11
CA TRP A 46 -8.96 4.81 -0.90
C TRP A 46 -8.05 4.28 -2.00
N MET A 47 -7.14 5.11 -2.53
CA MET A 47 -6.15 4.67 -3.53
C MET A 47 -5.23 3.57 -2.99
N ALA A 48 -4.79 3.67 -1.73
CA ALA A 48 -4.01 2.61 -1.09
C ALA A 48 -4.79 1.30 -1.00
N THR A 49 -6.05 1.35 -0.58
CA THR A 49 -6.93 0.17 -0.53
C THR A 49 -7.14 -0.44 -1.91
N GLU A 50 -7.34 0.38 -2.96
CA GLU A 50 -7.48 -0.10 -4.33
C GLU A 50 -6.24 -0.84 -4.82
N LEU A 51 -5.04 -0.34 -4.50
CA LEU A 51 -3.78 -0.99 -4.84
C LEU A 51 -3.63 -2.34 -4.10
N LEU A 52 -3.85 -2.35 -2.78
CA LEU A 52 -3.75 -3.56 -1.98
C LEU A 52 -4.78 -4.64 -2.38
N ASN A 53 -6.00 -4.24 -2.73
CA ASN A 53 -7.02 -5.17 -3.24
C ASN A 53 -6.67 -5.73 -4.62
N THR A 54 -5.92 -4.98 -5.44
CA THR A 54 -5.59 -5.38 -6.82
C THR A 54 -4.36 -6.27 -6.87
N PHE A 55 -3.31 -5.91 -6.16
CA PHE A 55 -2.01 -6.56 -6.24
C PHE A 55 -1.72 -7.50 -5.06
N GLY A 56 -2.53 -7.45 -3.99
CA GLY A 56 -2.42 -8.36 -2.86
C GLY A 56 -1.00 -8.44 -2.30
N THR A 57 -0.45 -9.66 -2.27
CA THR A 57 0.88 -9.96 -1.74
C THR A 57 2.04 -9.60 -2.67
N GLU A 58 1.77 -9.18 -3.91
CA GLU A 58 2.83 -8.76 -4.83
C GLU A 58 3.38 -7.36 -4.51
N LEU A 59 2.60 -6.54 -3.79
CA LEU A 59 3.10 -5.30 -3.20
C LEU A 59 3.61 -5.58 -1.79
N GLY A 60 4.80 -5.06 -1.48
CA GLY A 60 5.39 -5.21 -0.15
C GLY A 60 4.71 -4.28 0.85
N SER A 61 4.38 -3.06 0.43
CA SER A 61 3.66 -2.11 1.27
C SER A 61 3.01 -0.98 0.48
N VAL A 62 2.00 -0.34 1.08
CA VAL A 62 1.52 0.97 0.68
C VAL A 62 1.57 1.90 1.89
N THR A 63 2.41 2.93 1.83
CA THR A 63 2.67 3.87 2.93
C THR A 63 1.94 5.18 2.68
N LEU A 64 1.21 5.67 3.69
CA LEU A 64 0.60 7.00 3.68
C LEU A 64 1.46 7.98 4.47
N VAL A 65 2.01 8.98 3.80
CA VAL A 65 2.90 9.99 4.42
C VAL A 65 2.17 11.33 4.53
N PRO A 66 1.94 11.86 5.75
CA PRO A 66 1.34 13.18 5.93
C PRO A 66 2.32 14.29 5.49
N GLY A 67 1.83 15.23 4.71
CA GLY A 67 2.54 16.42 4.27
C GLY A 67 1.67 17.68 4.30
N THR A 68 2.20 18.79 3.81
CA THR A 68 1.54 20.12 3.80
C THR A 68 1.68 20.81 2.44
N GLY A 69 1.16 22.03 2.29
CA GLY A 69 1.39 22.83 1.08
C GLY A 69 0.72 22.34 -0.20
N GLY A 70 -0.38 21.59 -0.08
CA GLY A 70 -1.08 21.03 -1.23
C GLY A 70 -0.29 19.95 -1.97
N VAL A 71 0.62 19.26 -1.28
CA VAL A 71 1.34 18.09 -1.83
C VAL A 71 0.37 16.92 -2.06
N PHE A 72 0.53 16.27 -3.20
CA PHE A 72 0.00 14.94 -3.43
C PHE A 72 0.91 14.23 -4.44
N THR A 73 1.69 13.26 -3.95
CA THR A 73 2.63 12.49 -4.77
C THR A 73 2.42 11.00 -4.57
N ILE A 74 2.74 10.23 -5.60
CA ILE A 74 2.76 8.78 -5.56
C ILE A 74 4.10 8.32 -6.10
N GLU A 75 4.78 7.49 -5.33
CA GLU A 75 6.08 6.90 -5.64
C GLU A 75 6.00 5.38 -5.57
N VAL A 76 6.74 4.69 -6.46
CA VAL A 76 6.96 3.24 -6.42
C VAL A 76 8.46 3.03 -6.26
N ASP A 77 8.88 2.42 -5.15
CA ASP A 77 10.29 2.24 -4.77
C ASP A 77 11.13 3.54 -4.87
N GLY A 78 10.51 4.65 -4.45
CA GLY A 78 11.10 5.99 -4.50
C GLY A 78 11.08 6.66 -5.88
N GLN A 79 10.62 5.98 -6.92
CA GLN A 79 10.40 6.58 -8.24
C GLN A 79 9.06 7.32 -8.28
N LEU A 80 9.10 8.63 -8.55
CA LEU A 80 7.90 9.47 -8.66
C LEU A 80 7.07 9.14 -9.90
N ILE A 81 5.91 8.51 -9.71
CA ILE A 81 4.98 8.13 -10.78
C ILE A 81 3.85 9.14 -10.97
N TRP A 82 3.49 9.89 -9.92
CA TRP A 82 2.47 10.93 -10.00
C TRP A 82 2.79 12.12 -9.08
N GLU A 83 2.59 13.34 -9.57
CA GLU A 83 2.64 14.58 -8.82
C GLU A 83 1.49 15.50 -9.25
N ARG A 84 0.71 15.96 -8.29
CA ARG A 84 -0.55 16.67 -8.56
C ARG A 84 -0.42 17.92 -9.42
N LYS A 85 0.62 18.74 -9.25
CA LYS A 85 0.78 19.97 -10.03
C LYS A 85 1.26 19.66 -11.46
N ARG A 86 2.19 18.72 -11.61
CA ARG A 86 2.77 18.24 -12.88
C ARG A 86 1.73 17.52 -13.74
N ASP A 87 0.98 16.61 -13.13
CA ASP A 87 0.06 15.68 -13.81
C ASP A 87 -1.40 16.15 -13.75
N ASN A 88 -1.61 17.42 -13.40
CA ASN A 88 -2.90 18.11 -13.45
C ASN A 88 -4.02 17.44 -12.63
N GLY A 89 -3.75 17.16 -11.35
CA GLY A 89 -4.76 16.70 -10.40
C GLY A 89 -4.44 15.33 -9.81
N PHE A 90 -5.45 14.48 -9.71
CA PHE A 90 -5.36 13.16 -9.09
C PHE A 90 -5.53 12.10 -10.18
N PRO A 91 -4.78 10.98 -10.12
CA PRO A 91 -4.99 9.93 -11.08
C PRO A 91 -6.37 9.31 -10.83
N ASP A 92 -7.06 8.92 -11.90
CA ASP A 92 -8.13 7.93 -11.76
C ASP A 92 -7.52 6.58 -11.36
N VAL A 93 -8.37 5.67 -10.86
CA VAL A 93 -7.91 4.40 -10.33
C VAL A 93 -7.32 3.47 -11.40
N VAL A 94 -7.79 3.57 -12.65
CA VAL A 94 -7.29 2.74 -13.75
C VAL A 94 -5.87 3.20 -14.11
N THR A 95 -5.68 4.51 -14.29
CA THR A 95 -4.36 5.11 -14.52
C THR A 95 -3.39 4.77 -13.39
N LEU A 96 -3.82 4.88 -12.13
CA LEU A 96 -2.99 4.53 -10.99
C LEU A 96 -2.55 3.05 -11.01
N LYS A 97 -3.49 2.12 -11.24
CA LYS A 97 -3.18 0.69 -11.30
C LYS A 97 -2.20 0.37 -12.43
N LYS A 98 -2.36 0.99 -13.60
CA LYS A 98 -1.42 0.83 -14.72
C LYS A 98 -0.01 1.31 -14.36
N LEU A 99 0.12 2.53 -13.86
CA LEU A 99 1.42 3.10 -13.51
C LEU A 99 2.16 2.27 -12.45
N VAL A 100 1.44 1.77 -11.43
CA VAL A 100 2.04 0.89 -10.42
C VAL A 100 2.42 -0.45 -11.03
N ARG A 101 1.55 -1.08 -11.83
CA ARG A 101 1.81 -2.37 -12.48
C ARG A 101 3.03 -2.33 -13.38
N ASP A 102 3.17 -1.28 -14.18
CA ASP A 102 4.26 -1.13 -15.15
C ASP A 102 5.66 -1.10 -14.47
N ILE A 103 5.73 -0.76 -13.17
CA ILE A 103 6.97 -0.69 -12.39
C ILE A 103 7.10 -1.87 -11.42
N ALA A 104 6.06 -2.14 -10.64
CA ALA A 104 6.09 -3.11 -9.54
C ALA A 104 5.93 -4.56 -10.02
N VAL A 105 5.04 -4.78 -10.98
CA VAL A 105 4.60 -6.13 -11.41
C VAL A 105 4.26 -6.17 -12.91
N PRO A 106 5.25 -6.00 -13.81
CA PRO A 106 4.98 -5.77 -15.24
C PRO A 106 4.16 -6.87 -15.93
N ASP A 107 4.27 -8.12 -15.46
CA ASP A 107 3.56 -9.27 -16.02
C ASP A 107 2.12 -9.43 -15.48
N TRP A 108 1.65 -8.53 -14.60
CA TRP A 108 0.32 -8.60 -14.00
C TRP A 108 -0.78 -8.17 -14.97
N ASN A 109 -1.76 -9.05 -15.18
CA ASN A 109 -2.93 -8.80 -16.03
C ASN A 109 -4.01 -8.06 -15.24
N LEU A 110 -4.35 -6.83 -15.64
CA LEU A 110 -5.37 -6.01 -14.97
C LEU A 110 -6.79 -6.24 -15.54
N GLY A 111 -6.97 -7.22 -16.43
CA GLY A 111 -8.25 -7.55 -17.04
C GLY A 111 -8.82 -6.37 -17.82
N HIS A 112 -10.08 -6.02 -17.55
CA HIS A 112 -10.76 -4.90 -18.23
C HIS A 112 -10.08 -3.55 -18.06
N ALA A 113 -9.20 -3.38 -17.07
CA ALA A 113 -8.45 -2.14 -16.92
C ALA A 113 -7.34 -2.00 -17.98
N ASP A 114 -6.86 -3.07 -18.61
CA ASP A 114 -5.84 -2.98 -19.67
C ASP A 114 -6.35 -2.40 -20.97
N THR A 115 -7.61 -2.69 -21.30
CA THR A 115 -8.32 -2.03 -22.40
C THR A 115 -8.66 -0.61 -21.96
N ALA A 116 -7.88 0.38 -22.39
CA ALA A 116 -8.14 1.77 -22.05
C ALA A 116 -9.55 2.20 -22.46
N ALA A 117 -10.15 2.99 -21.57
CA ALA A 117 -11.31 3.85 -21.71
C ALA A 117 -11.78 4.14 -23.15
N GLU A 118 -13.04 3.83 -23.42
CA GLU A 118 -13.86 4.59 -24.39
C GLU A 118 -14.46 5.81 -23.68
#